data_AF-A0A250I9T3-F1
#
_entry.id   AF-A0A250I9T3-F1
#
_cell.length_a   1.000
_cell.length_b   1.000
_cell.length_c   1.000
_cell.angle_alpha   90.00
_cell.angle_beta   90.00
_cell.angle_gamma   90.00
#
_symmetry.space_group_name_H-M   'P 1'
#
loop_
_entity.id
_entity.type
_entity.pdbx_description
1 polymer ?
#
loop_
_entity_poly.entity_id
_entity_poly.type
_entity_poly.pdbx_seq_one_letter_code
_entity_poly.pdbx_strand_id
1 'polypeptide(L)'
;MNSDIVILVVGAGLILGFFYWFLSRTEASRLRDQYFLHIHLPRAEAEASLARHMARAQERHPGKSEAWYLRQILADLRRDRR
;
A
#
# COMPACT_ATOMS: atom_id res chain seq x y z
N MET A 1 -10.35 -3.92 37.68
CA MET A 1 -9.58 -3.97 36.41
C MET A 1 -8.42 -3.02 36.56
N ASN A 2 -7.20 -3.53 36.54
CA ASN A 2 -6.00 -2.76 36.85
C ASN A 2 -5.74 -1.78 35.70
N SER A 3 -5.84 -0.48 35.98
CA SER A 3 -5.61 0.60 35.02
C SER A 3 -4.26 0.45 34.30
N ASP A 4 -3.27 -0.14 34.96
CA ASP A 4 -1.94 -0.43 34.41
C ASP A 4 -1.97 -1.45 33.26
N ILE A 5 -2.81 -2.48 33.37
CA ILE A 5 -2.99 -3.49 32.30
C ILE A 5 -3.67 -2.83 31.09
N VAL A 6 -4.65 -1.95 31.33
CA VAL A 6 -5.33 -1.22 30.25
C VAL A 6 -4.35 -0.31 29.51
N ILE A 7 -3.50 0.42 30.23
CA ILE A 7 -2.49 1.30 29.64
C ILE A 7 -1.48 0.49 28.82
N LEU A 8 -1.01 -0.64 29.32
CA LEU A 8 -0.08 -1.52 28.60
C LEU A 8 -0.68 -2.09 27.31
N VAL A 9 -1.94 -2.54 27.36
CA VAL A 9 -2.63 -3.11 26.19
C VAL A 9 -2.87 -2.04 25.13
N VAL A 10 -3.35 -0.86 25.52
CA VAL A 10 -3.58 0.26 24.59
C VAL A 10 -2.26 0.76 23.99
N GLY A 11 -1.22 0.92 24.83
CA GLY A 11 0.11 1.32 24.38
C GLY A 11 0.72 0.32 23.39
N ALA A 12 0.64 -0.98 23.68
CA ALA A 12 1.12 -2.04 22.78
C ALA A 12 0.37 -2.05 21.44
N GLY A 13 -0.96 -1.86 21.46
CA GLY A 13 -1.77 -1.77 20.24
C GLY A 13 -1.41 -0.57 19.37
N LEU A 14 -1.15 0.59 19.98
CA LEU A 14 -0.71 1.80 19.27
C LEU A 14 0.69 1.63 18.67
N ILE A 15 1.63 1.04 19.41
CA ILE A 15 3.00 0.76 18.90
C ILE A 15 2.95 -0.23 17.75
N LEU A 16 2.20 -1.33 17.87
CA LEU A 16 2.03 -2.30 16.78
C LEU A 16 1.38 -1.67 15.56
N GLY A 17 0.32 -0.88 15.74
CA GLY A 17 -0.36 -0.17 14.65
C GLY A 17 0.56 0.81 13.94
N PHE A 18 1.36 1.57 14.70
CA PHE A 18 2.35 2.50 14.17
C PHE A 18 3.47 1.76 13.41
N PHE A 19 4.00 0.67 13.95
CA PHE A 19 5.02 -0.13 13.29
C PHE A 19 4.51 -0.72 11.97
N TYR A 20 3.29 -1.28 11.97
CA TYR A 20 2.65 -1.79 10.76
C TYR A 20 2.47 -0.69 9.72
N TRP A 21 2.02 0.49 10.14
CA TRP A 21 1.85 1.64 9.25
C TRP A 21 3.19 2.08 8.64
N PHE A 22 4.25 2.20 9.46
CA PHE A 22 5.57 2.61 9.01
C PHE A 22 6.18 1.61 8.01
N LEU A 23 6.10 0.31 8.29
CA LEU A 23 6.60 -0.74 7.39
C LEU A 23 5.86 -0.76 6.05
N SER A 24 4.53 -0.58 6.08
CA SER A 24 3.71 -0.57 4.87
C SER A 24 4.05 0.59 3.94
N ARG A 25 4.52 1.71 4.49
CA ARG A 25 4.95 2.89 3.73
C ARG A 25 6.23 2.63 2.93
N THR A 26 7.19 1.93 3.54
CA THR A 26 8.45 1.57 2.87
C THR A 26 8.22 0.56 1.74
N GLU A 27 7.32 -0.39 1.97
CA GLU A 27 6.92 -1.36 0.94
C GLU A 27 6.19 -0.67 -0.22
N ALA A 28 5.24 0.21 0.07
CA ALA A 28 4.50 0.97 -0.95
C ALA A 28 5.44 1.79 -1.84
N SER A 29 6.44 2.46 -1.27
CA SER A 29 7.43 3.21 -2.07
C SER A 29 8.18 2.30 -3.04
N ARG A 30 8.68 1.15 -2.58
CA ARG A 30 9.40 0.20 -3.43
C ARG A 30 8.52 -0.35 -4.57
N LEU A 31 7.25 -0.64 -4.28
CA LEU A 31 6.30 -1.11 -5.28
C LEU A 31 5.98 -0.01 -6.30
N ARG A 32 5.89 1.24 -5.87
CA ARG A 32 5.74 2.40 -6.77
C ARG A 32 6.92 2.53 -7.73
N ASP A 33 8.13 2.43 -7.22
CA ASP A 33 9.34 2.47 -8.06
C ASP A 33 9.35 1.31 -9.06
N GLN A 34 8.97 0.10 -8.64
CA GLN A 34 8.83 -1.03 -9.57
C GLN A 34 7.78 -0.79 -10.66
N TYR A 35 6.67 -0.13 -10.34
CA TYR A 35 5.64 0.22 -11.32
C TYR A 35 6.19 1.19 -12.37
N PHE A 36 6.92 2.24 -11.93
CA PHE A 36 7.55 3.19 -12.85
C PHE A 36 8.66 2.57 -13.70
N LEU A 37 9.41 1.60 -13.16
CA LEU A 37 10.38 0.85 -13.94
C LEU A 37 9.69 -0.05 -14.99
N HIS A 38 8.48 -0.53 -14.71
CA HIS A 38 7.74 -1.41 -15.62
C HIS A 38 7.06 -0.66 -16.76
N ILE A 39 6.63 0.56 -16.50
CA ILE A 39 5.88 1.40 -17.44
C ILE A 39 6.83 2.39 -18.09
N HIS A 40 7.00 2.29 -19.41
CA HIS A 40 7.77 3.25 -20.22
C HIS A 40 6.97 4.54 -20.50
N LEU A 41 6.42 5.17 -19.46
CA LEU A 41 5.73 6.46 -19.55
C LEU A 41 6.52 7.53 -18.80
N PRO A 42 6.40 8.81 -19.20
CA PRO A 42 6.85 9.93 -18.39
C PRO A 42 6.26 9.87 -16.98
N ARG A 43 7.04 10.26 -15.97
CA ARG A 43 6.66 10.12 -14.56
C ARG A 43 5.28 10.69 -14.22
N ALA A 44 4.95 11.87 -14.74
CA ALA A 44 3.66 12.52 -14.50
C ALA A 44 2.47 11.70 -15.06
N GLU A 45 2.63 11.12 -16.25
CA GLU A 45 1.60 10.29 -16.88
C GLU A 45 1.48 8.93 -16.19
N ALA A 46 2.61 8.36 -15.78
CA ALA A 46 2.64 7.12 -15.03
C ALA A 46 1.95 7.29 -13.66
N GLU A 47 2.16 8.41 -12.97
CA GLU A 47 1.48 8.76 -11.72
C GLU A 47 -0.03 8.92 -11.92
N ALA A 48 -0.45 9.63 -12.97
CA ALA A 48 -1.87 9.78 -13.30
C ALA A 48 -2.53 8.45 -13.68
N SER A 49 -1.81 7.56 -14.37
CA SER A 49 -2.28 6.20 -14.67
C SER A 49 -2.41 5.37 -13.39
N LEU A 50 -1.37 5.42 -12.54
CA LEU A 50 -1.36 4.69 -11.26
C LEU A 50 -2.51 5.13 -10.35
N ALA A 51 -2.76 6.43 -10.26
CA ALA A 51 -3.87 6.99 -9.47
C ALA A 51 -5.23 6.45 -9.96
N ARG A 52 -5.43 6.36 -11.27
CA ARG A 52 -6.66 5.78 -11.85
C ARG A 52 -6.79 4.29 -11.53
N HIS A 53 -5.69 3.52 -11.60
CA HIS A 53 -5.70 2.10 -11.24
C HIS A 53 -5.97 1.89 -9.74
N MET A 54 -5.37 2.71 -8.88
CA MET A 54 -5.63 2.68 -7.45
C MET A 54 -7.07 3.02 -7.11
N ALA A 55 -7.66 4.05 -7.72
CA ALA A 55 -9.05 4.41 -7.49
C ALA A 55 -10.00 3.24 -7.81
N ARG A 56 -9.83 2.60 -8.98
CA ARG A 56 -10.62 1.42 -9.35
C ARG A 56 -10.39 0.23 -8.43
N ALA A 57 -9.15 0.01 -7.98
CA ALA A 57 -8.83 -1.07 -7.06
C ALA A 57 -9.46 -0.83 -5.67
N GLN A 58 -9.49 0.41 -5.22
CA GLN A 58 -10.12 0.82 -3.97
C GLN A 58 -11.65 0.72 -4.02
N GLU A 59 -12.27 1.04 -5.16
CA GLU A 59 -13.70 0.82 -5.39
C GLU A 59 -14.07 -0.67 -5.29
N ARG A 60 -13.25 -1.56 -5.85
CA ARG A 60 -13.49 -3.01 -5.82
C ARG A 60 -13.17 -3.66 -4.46
N HIS A 61 -12.15 -3.15 -3.78
CA HIS A 61 -11.62 -3.74 -2.55
C HIS A 61 -11.38 -2.67 -1.47
N PRO A 62 -12.43 -2.07 -0.90
CA PRO A 62 -12.27 -1.00 0.07
C PRO A 62 -11.56 -1.49 1.34
N GLY A 63 -10.84 -0.57 2.00
CA GLY A 63 -10.20 -0.82 3.30
C GLY A 63 -8.88 -1.61 3.24
N LYS A 64 -8.30 -1.84 2.05
CA LYS A 64 -6.96 -2.42 1.92
C LYS A 64 -5.87 -1.35 1.99
N SER A 65 -4.65 -1.78 2.31
CA SER A 65 -3.48 -0.90 2.38
C SER A 65 -2.99 -0.52 0.98
N GLU A 66 -2.30 0.62 0.86
CA GLU A 66 -1.69 1.08 -0.40
C GLU A 66 -0.77 0.01 -1.03
N ALA A 67 0.06 -0.65 -0.21
CA ALA A 67 0.94 -1.73 -0.64
C ALA A 67 0.17 -2.94 -1.21
N TRP A 68 -1.04 -3.21 -0.72
CA TRP A 68 -1.89 -4.27 -1.26
C TRP A 68 -2.38 -3.91 -2.66
N TYR A 69 -2.89 -2.70 -2.86
CA TYR A 69 -3.34 -2.25 -4.19
C TYR A 69 -2.20 -2.21 -5.19
N LEU A 70 -1.03 -1.69 -4.81
CA LEU A 70 0.16 -1.64 -5.66
C LEU A 70 0.64 -3.04 -6.07
N ARG A 71 0.64 -4.01 -5.13
CA ARG A 71 0.94 -5.41 -5.44
C ARG A 71 -0.02 -5.98 -6.47
N GLN A 72 -1.31 -5.69 -6.34
CA GLN A 72 -2.32 -6.21 -7.27
C GLN A 72 -2.15 -5.63 -8.67
N ILE A 73 -1.96 -4.31 -8.76
CA ILE A 73 -1.73 -3.62 -10.04
C ILE A 73 -0.46 -4.16 -10.73
N LEU A 74 0.62 -4.38 -9.97
CA LEU A 74 1.84 -4.98 -10.51
C LEU A 74 1.66 -6.43 -10.93
N ALA A 75 0.87 -7.22 -10.21
CA ALA A 75 0.57 -8.60 -10.57
C ALA A 75 -0.21 -8.67 -11.89
N ASP A 76 -1.22 -7.82 -12.06
CA ASP A 76 -2.00 -7.71 -13.30
C ASP A 76 -1.10 -7.28 -14.47
N LEU A 77 -0.27 -6.25 -14.29
CA LEU A 77 0.69 -5.80 -15.32
C LEU A 77 1.71 -6.87 -15.73
N ARG A 78 2.18 -7.68 -14.78
CA ARG A 78 3.08 -8.81 -15.07
C ARG A 78 2.37 -9.93 -15.82
N ARG A 79 1.07 -10.10 -15.58
CA ARG A 79 0.26 -11.14 -16.21
C ARG A 79 -0.03 -10.82 -17.68
N ASP A 80 -0.34 -9.56 -17.99
CA ASP A 80 -0.60 -9.11 -19.37
C ASP A 80 0.66 -9.12 -20.26
N ARG A 81 1.85 -9.18 -19.66
CA ARG A 81 3.13 -9.19 -20.39
C ARG A 81 3.63 -10.59 -20.76
N ARG A 82 2.94 -11.65 -20.32
CA ARG A 82 3.27 -13.06 -20.61
C ARG A 82 2.41 -13.58 -21.76
#